data_AF-A0A8J5XW10-F1
#
_entry.id   AF-A0A8J5XW10-F1
#
_cell.length_a   1.000
_cell.length_b   1.000
_cell.length_c   1.000
_cell.angle_alpha   90.00
_cell.angle_beta   90.00
_cell.angle_gamma   90.00
#
_symmetry.space_group_name_H-M   'P 1'
#
loop_
_entity.id
_entity.type
_entity.pdbx_description
1 polymer ?
#
loop_
_entity_poly.entity_id
_entity_poly.type
_entity_poly.pdbx_seq_one_letter_code
_entity_poly.pdbx_strand_id
1 'polypeptide(L)'
;MCRFVVQSTFAKWIVTRTFSSSRLGQAPKNNNNKKVSISKSKGSWIDMMMGRLALLLLLAFASLQLFCFADDDNNDDDVVFMNHLKSHLRVDGSSLIKMIIKIDSYMMFIIYVGLVALGVDIDVVFGAAGLWKHSKSEGHEDYGLLVSEKARKYAIVKVVDEPVSLKDGTTVLQFETRLQSGLECGGAYIKFLRPQEAGWKPEEFDNESPYSIMFGPDKCGTTNKVHFIFKHKNPKNGEYVEHHLKYLPSVPSDKLTHVYTATLKRDKEVKIMIDGEEKKKASFLAAEDFDPPLIPAKTIPDPDDKKPEDWDDKEKIPDPNAVKPDDWDEDAPMEIEDEEAVKPEGWLDDEPEEIDDPEATKPEDWDDEEDGVWEPPKMYNPKCAIAPGCGEWKRPMKSNPAYKGKWSPPLIDNPNYKGVWKAREIPNPNYFELDKPDFEPIAAIGIEIWTMQEGILFDNILIAKNEKVAKSYRETKWKPKFEVEKERQQAEEEASGLDFLASIKRKVFNSLFQIADIPFLSNYKPQILDHIKKAEKQPNLTMGVLVSTVAIILTIFLKLIFGGKNQQCPRIETKPVPVVAETSDDQGRDGEKVEKAEKNEAAAAARRRRRET
;
A
#
# COMPACT_ATOMS: atom_id res chain seq x y z
N MET A 1 -32.54 -29.08 41.21
CA MET A 1 -33.52 -28.61 42.24
C MET A 1 -33.87 -27.11 42.18
N CYS A 2 -33.35 -26.29 41.26
CA CYS A 2 -33.72 -24.85 41.18
C CYS A 2 -35.10 -24.51 40.55
N ARG A 3 -36.00 -25.49 40.34
CA ARG A 3 -37.21 -25.31 39.52
C ARG A 3 -38.53 -25.12 40.29
N PHE A 4 -38.52 -25.10 41.63
CA PHE A 4 -39.77 -25.17 42.44
C PHE A 4 -39.95 -24.16 43.58
N VAL A 5 -38.95 -23.33 43.91
CA VAL A 5 -39.06 -22.37 45.05
C VAL A 5 -39.48 -20.96 44.60
N VAL A 6 -39.20 -20.57 43.34
CA VAL A 6 -39.38 -19.19 42.85
C VAL A 6 -40.80 -18.92 42.29
N GLN A 7 -41.54 -19.94 41.83
CA GLN A 7 -42.89 -19.75 41.27
C GLN A 7 -43.97 -19.40 42.32
N SER A 8 -43.75 -19.72 43.60
CA SER A 8 -44.78 -19.53 44.65
C SER A 8 -44.92 -18.08 45.12
N THR A 9 -43.81 -17.33 45.17
CA THR A 9 -43.77 -15.96 45.71
C THR A 9 -44.13 -14.88 44.68
N PHE A 10 -43.82 -15.07 43.40
CA PHE A 10 -44.09 -14.07 42.37
C PHE A 10 -45.59 -13.96 42.01
N ALA A 11 -46.30 -15.09 41.99
CA ALA A 11 -47.74 -15.13 41.69
C ALA A 11 -48.60 -14.36 42.71
N LYS A 12 -48.18 -14.30 43.98
CA LYS A 12 -48.89 -13.53 45.03
C LYS A 12 -48.73 -12.01 44.90
N TRP A 13 -47.69 -11.52 44.24
CA TRP A 13 -47.44 -10.07 44.13
C TRP A 13 -48.25 -9.41 43.00
N ILE A 14 -48.46 -10.11 41.89
CA ILE A 14 -49.16 -9.58 40.70
C ILE A 14 -50.68 -9.43 40.94
N VAL A 15 -51.29 -10.33 41.70
CA VAL A 15 -52.75 -10.36 41.93
C VAL A 15 -53.23 -9.20 42.83
N THR A 16 -52.39 -8.66 43.72
CA THR A 16 -52.83 -7.62 44.68
C THR A 16 -52.78 -6.19 44.15
N ARG A 17 -52.14 -5.93 43.00
CA ARG A 17 -51.96 -4.56 42.46
C ARG A 17 -52.71 -4.22 41.18
N THR A 18 -53.42 -5.19 40.58
CA THR A 18 -54.17 -4.99 39.33
C THR A 18 -55.67 -4.71 39.52
N PHE A 19 -56.21 -4.83 40.75
CA PHE A 19 -57.61 -4.56 41.08
C PHE A 19 -57.79 -3.30 41.96
N SER A 20 -57.44 -2.13 41.43
CA SER A 20 -57.87 -0.85 42.03
C SER A 20 -57.87 0.33 41.03
N SER A 21 -58.62 0.20 39.92
CA SER A 21 -59.07 1.36 39.09
C SER A 21 -60.10 0.95 38.02
N SER A 22 -61.26 0.41 38.41
CA SER A 22 -62.36 0.15 37.45
C SER A 22 -63.75 0.09 38.09
N ARG A 23 -64.43 1.25 38.12
CA ARG A 23 -65.88 1.55 38.28
C ARG A 23 -66.00 3.06 38.61
N LEU A 24 -66.98 3.86 38.17
CA LEU A 24 -68.15 3.69 37.29
C LEU A 24 -68.64 5.12 36.90
N GLY A 25 -69.25 5.35 35.73
CA GLY A 25 -69.87 6.64 35.40
C GLY A 25 -70.37 6.78 33.95
N GLN A 26 -71.64 7.18 33.76
CA GLN A 26 -72.34 7.19 32.46
C GLN A 26 -72.39 8.59 31.78
N ALA A 27 -72.84 8.61 30.51
CA ALA A 27 -73.07 9.75 29.59
C ALA A 27 -74.22 10.72 30.07
N PRO A 28 -74.66 11.81 29.36
CA PRO A 28 -74.47 12.15 27.93
C PRO A 28 -74.42 13.65 27.46
N LYS A 29 -74.23 13.85 26.14
CA LYS A 29 -74.76 14.88 25.21
C LYS A 29 -74.67 16.42 25.47
N ASN A 30 -73.93 17.06 24.54
CA ASN A 30 -74.21 18.30 23.77
C ASN A 30 -74.13 19.75 24.33
N ASN A 31 -73.70 20.62 23.37
CA ASN A 31 -73.91 22.07 23.18
C ASN A 31 -72.96 23.12 23.81
N ASN A 32 -72.17 23.70 22.88
CA ASN A 32 -71.83 25.12 22.68
C ASN A 32 -70.88 25.89 23.64
N ASN A 33 -69.75 26.27 23.05
CA ASN A 33 -69.04 27.56 23.18
C ASN A 33 -68.79 28.14 24.59
N LYS A 34 -67.55 27.96 25.07
CA LYS A 34 -66.72 29.07 25.58
C LYS A 34 -65.23 28.78 25.44
N LYS A 35 -64.43 29.84 25.42
CA LYS A 35 -63.01 29.86 25.03
C LYS A 35 -62.12 30.02 26.28
N VAL A 36 -60.87 29.54 26.16
CA VAL A 36 -59.66 29.90 26.96
C VAL A 36 -59.22 28.95 28.12
N SER A 37 -57.90 28.68 28.09
CA SER A 37 -56.97 28.18 29.12
C SER A 37 -57.18 26.82 29.79
N ILE A 38 -56.25 25.90 29.51
CA ILE A 38 -55.89 24.77 30.39
C ILE A 38 -54.40 24.87 30.71
N SER A 39 -54.06 25.11 31.97
CA SER A 39 -52.70 24.91 32.50
C SER A 39 -52.44 23.41 32.67
N LYS A 40 -51.39 22.87 32.01
CA LYS A 40 -50.97 21.48 32.25
C LYS A 40 -50.26 21.35 33.60
N SER A 41 -50.76 20.48 34.46
CA SER A 41 -50.05 20.01 35.65
C SER A 41 -48.91 19.04 35.27
N LYS A 42 -47.89 18.95 36.14
CA LYS A 42 -46.71 18.11 35.93
C LYS A 42 -47.02 16.65 36.28
N GLY A 43 -46.86 15.74 35.32
CA GLY A 43 -46.64 14.31 35.61
C GLY A 43 -45.18 14.07 36.02
N SER A 44 -44.94 13.13 36.94
CA SER A 44 -43.61 12.96 37.54
C SER A 44 -42.63 12.28 36.58
N TRP A 45 -41.44 12.86 36.44
CA TRP A 45 -40.31 12.33 35.66
C TRP A 45 -39.87 10.92 36.14
N ILE A 46 -40.12 10.64 37.42
CA ILE A 46 -39.82 9.36 38.09
C ILE A 46 -40.63 8.20 37.49
N ASP A 47 -41.91 8.39 37.16
CA ASP A 47 -42.73 7.31 36.59
C ASP A 47 -42.25 6.90 35.19
N MET A 48 -41.77 7.88 34.40
CA MET A 48 -41.17 7.64 33.09
C MET A 48 -39.78 6.97 33.19
N MET A 49 -39.00 7.26 34.23
CA MET A 49 -37.74 6.56 34.50
C MET A 49 -37.97 5.11 34.95
N MET A 50 -38.90 4.88 35.88
CA MET A 50 -39.19 3.53 36.40
C MET A 50 -39.75 2.61 35.30
N GLY A 51 -40.59 3.13 34.40
CA GLY A 51 -41.06 2.38 33.23
C GLY A 51 -39.93 2.00 32.25
N ARG A 52 -38.94 2.89 32.05
CA ARG A 52 -37.77 2.61 31.20
C ARG A 52 -36.80 1.62 31.86
N LEU A 53 -36.61 1.71 33.18
CA LEU A 53 -35.78 0.76 33.94
C LEU A 53 -36.38 -0.66 33.92
N ALA A 54 -37.72 -0.77 34.04
CA ALA A 54 -38.41 -2.05 33.92
C ALA A 54 -38.27 -2.68 32.51
N LEU A 55 -38.32 -1.85 31.45
CA LEU A 55 -38.11 -2.32 30.07
C LEU A 55 -36.65 -2.76 29.84
N LEU A 56 -35.67 -2.03 30.37
CA LEU A 56 -34.26 -2.41 30.32
C LEU A 56 -33.98 -3.73 31.06
N LEU A 57 -34.58 -3.93 32.23
CA LEU A 57 -34.47 -5.19 32.98
C LEU A 57 -35.12 -6.37 32.26
N LEU A 58 -36.25 -6.16 31.58
CA LEU A 58 -36.89 -7.18 30.73
C LEU A 58 -36.03 -7.55 29.51
N LEU A 59 -35.43 -6.56 28.86
CA LEU A 59 -34.53 -6.79 27.72
C LEU A 59 -33.24 -7.51 28.17
N ALA A 60 -32.64 -7.11 29.30
CA ALA A 60 -31.50 -7.82 29.88
C ALA A 60 -31.84 -9.29 30.23
N PHE A 61 -33.04 -9.54 30.76
CA PHE A 61 -33.50 -10.91 31.03
C PHE A 61 -33.68 -11.73 29.73
N ALA A 62 -34.22 -11.12 28.67
CA ALA A 62 -34.37 -11.77 27.37
C ALA A 62 -33.01 -12.08 26.71
N SER A 63 -32.04 -11.15 26.80
CA SER A 63 -30.65 -11.37 26.36
C SER A 63 -29.98 -12.52 27.12
N LEU A 64 -30.22 -12.63 28.43
CA LEU A 64 -29.69 -13.71 29.26
C LEU A 64 -30.33 -15.07 28.92
N GLN A 65 -31.59 -15.09 28.47
CA GLN A 65 -32.20 -16.33 27.97
C GLN A 65 -31.66 -16.75 26.59
N LEU A 66 -31.42 -15.81 25.68
CA LEU A 66 -30.76 -16.09 24.40
C LEU A 66 -29.35 -16.70 24.59
N PHE A 67 -28.58 -16.21 25.56
CA PHE A 67 -27.28 -16.78 25.92
C PHE A 67 -27.36 -18.20 26.50
N CYS A 68 -28.50 -18.63 27.04
CA CYS A 68 -28.72 -19.99 27.53
C CYS A 68 -29.31 -20.96 26.48
N PHE A 69 -29.60 -20.49 25.27
CA PHE A 69 -30.05 -21.33 24.15
C PHE A 69 -28.97 -21.60 23.10
N ALA A 70 -27.82 -20.91 23.17
CA ALA A 70 -26.73 -21.01 22.19
C ALA A 70 -25.69 -22.10 22.50
N ASP A 71 -26.08 -23.16 23.23
CA ASP A 71 -25.19 -24.23 23.71
C ASP A 71 -25.81 -25.63 23.46
N ASP A 72 -26.58 -25.76 22.38
CA ASP A 72 -27.07 -27.04 21.83
C ASP A 72 -27.10 -26.94 20.29
N ASP A 73 -26.48 -27.90 19.61
CA ASP A 73 -26.24 -27.88 18.15
C ASP A 73 -27.49 -28.21 17.31
N ASN A 74 -27.60 -27.56 16.13
CA ASN A 74 -28.54 -27.79 15.01
C ASN A 74 -30.04 -27.45 15.21
N ASN A 75 -30.55 -26.42 14.51
CA ASN A 75 -31.62 -26.60 13.49
C ASN A 75 -31.87 -25.35 12.58
N ASP A 76 -32.48 -25.58 11.41
CA ASP A 76 -32.70 -24.62 10.30
C ASP A 76 -33.85 -23.58 10.47
N ASP A 77 -34.22 -23.18 11.69
CA ASP A 77 -35.50 -22.46 11.94
C ASP A 77 -35.45 -20.91 11.96
N ASP A 78 -34.28 -20.28 11.82
CA ASP A 78 -34.09 -18.82 12.03
C ASP A 78 -34.75 -17.89 10.99
N VAL A 79 -35.09 -18.41 9.79
CA VAL A 79 -35.61 -17.59 8.67
C VAL A 79 -37.08 -17.18 8.88
N VAL A 80 -37.84 -17.90 9.72
CA VAL A 80 -39.28 -17.65 9.90
C VAL A 80 -39.55 -16.47 10.86
N PHE A 81 -38.73 -16.30 11.90
CA PHE A 81 -38.95 -15.29 12.93
C PHE A 81 -38.75 -13.85 12.43
N MET A 82 -37.69 -13.61 11.65
CA MET A 82 -37.35 -12.28 11.11
C MET A 82 -38.39 -11.74 10.11
N ASN A 83 -39.06 -12.62 9.36
CA ASN A 83 -40.11 -12.23 8.43
C ASN A 83 -41.41 -11.80 9.14
N HIS A 84 -41.69 -12.36 10.33
CA HIS A 84 -42.87 -11.95 11.10
C HIS A 84 -42.70 -10.53 11.69
N LEU A 85 -41.52 -10.22 12.23
CA LEU A 85 -41.19 -8.90 12.80
C LEU A 85 -41.23 -7.75 11.78
N LYS A 86 -40.78 -7.99 10.53
CA LYS A 86 -40.87 -6.99 9.44
C LYS A 86 -42.30 -6.59 9.09
N SER A 87 -43.31 -7.41 9.39
CA SER A 87 -44.70 -7.16 9.01
C SER A 87 -45.46 -6.20 9.93
N HIS A 88 -44.91 -5.84 11.11
CA HIS A 88 -45.66 -5.12 12.16
C HIS A 88 -45.01 -3.80 12.63
N LEU A 89 -43.80 -3.45 12.19
CA LEU A 89 -43.10 -2.24 12.61
C LEU A 89 -42.79 -1.30 11.44
N ARG A 90 -43.72 -0.39 11.14
CA ARG A 90 -43.51 0.72 10.20
C ARG A 90 -42.87 1.90 10.96
N VAL A 91 -41.56 1.82 11.19
CA VAL A 91 -40.77 2.83 11.92
C VAL A 91 -39.67 3.39 11.03
N ASP A 92 -39.49 4.71 11.07
CA ASP A 92 -38.59 5.47 10.20
C ASP A 92 -37.09 5.16 10.46
N GLY A 93 -36.36 4.80 9.39
CA GLY A 93 -35.03 4.18 9.46
C GLY A 93 -33.96 5.05 10.12
N SER A 94 -34.08 6.38 10.04
CA SER A 94 -33.16 7.32 10.69
C SER A 94 -33.18 7.22 12.22
N SER A 95 -34.34 6.89 12.81
CA SER A 95 -34.46 6.72 14.26
C SER A 95 -33.95 5.36 14.73
N LEU A 96 -34.12 4.32 13.93
CA LEU A 96 -33.57 2.99 14.22
C LEU A 96 -32.03 3.01 14.23
N ILE A 97 -31.38 3.61 13.23
CA ILE A 97 -29.91 3.72 13.20
C ILE A 97 -29.38 4.51 14.41
N LYS A 98 -30.01 5.65 14.75
CA LYS A 98 -29.64 6.44 15.95
C LYS A 98 -29.91 5.70 17.26
N MET A 99 -30.88 4.78 17.29
CA MET A 99 -31.16 3.95 18.47
C MET A 99 -30.17 2.79 18.57
N ILE A 100 -29.79 2.15 17.47
CA ILE A 100 -28.80 1.07 17.40
C ILE A 100 -27.42 1.57 17.83
N ILE A 101 -26.93 2.67 17.24
CA ILE A 101 -25.63 3.29 17.64
C ILE A 101 -25.60 3.61 19.14
N LYS A 102 -26.75 4.03 19.70
CA LYS A 102 -26.88 4.35 21.12
C LYS A 102 -26.97 3.09 21.98
N ILE A 103 -27.60 2.01 21.50
CA ILE A 103 -27.61 0.70 22.16
C ILE A 103 -26.19 0.10 22.18
N ASP A 104 -25.45 0.14 21.07
CA ASP A 104 -24.06 -0.34 21.01
C ASP A 104 -23.16 0.43 22.00
N SER A 105 -23.32 1.75 22.07
CA SER A 105 -22.62 2.59 23.06
C SER A 105 -22.95 2.19 24.50
N TYR A 106 -24.22 1.89 24.79
CA TYR A 106 -24.65 1.43 26.12
C TYR A 106 -24.20 -0.02 26.42
N MET A 107 -24.13 -0.89 25.42
CA MET A 107 -23.68 -2.27 25.59
C MET A 107 -22.16 -2.33 25.84
N MET A 108 -21.38 -1.53 25.11
CA MET A 108 -19.96 -1.29 25.38
C MET A 108 -19.74 -0.70 26.78
N PHE A 109 -20.60 0.22 27.23
CA PHE A 109 -20.54 0.74 28.61
C PHE A 109 -20.83 -0.33 29.67
N ILE A 110 -21.75 -1.26 29.40
CA ILE A 110 -22.02 -2.39 30.31
C ILE A 110 -20.84 -3.37 30.34
N ILE A 111 -20.21 -3.65 29.19
CA ILE A 111 -18.98 -4.46 29.11
C ILE A 111 -17.84 -3.79 29.88
N TYR A 112 -17.67 -2.47 29.71
CA TYR A 112 -16.69 -1.65 30.45
C TYR A 112 -16.89 -1.74 31.97
N VAL A 113 -18.11 -1.47 32.45
CA VAL A 113 -18.45 -1.57 33.88
C VAL A 113 -18.29 -3.00 34.41
N GLY A 114 -18.56 -4.02 33.57
CA GLY A 114 -18.33 -5.43 33.90
C GLY A 114 -16.84 -5.78 34.06
N LEU A 115 -15.97 -5.26 33.20
CA LEU A 115 -14.52 -5.47 33.28
C LEU A 115 -13.90 -4.77 34.49
N VAL A 116 -14.32 -3.53 34.77
CA VAL A 116 -13.93 -2.79 35.98
C VAL A 116 -14.41 -3.52 37.25
N ALA A 117 -15.63 -4.10 37.25
CA ALA A 117 -16.14 -4.89 38.36
C ALA A 117 -15.41 -6.24 38.58
N LEU A 118 -14.65 -6.71 37.59
CA LEU A 118 -13.79 -7.89 37.68
C LEU A 118 -12.34 -7.56 38.12
N GLY A 119 -12.06 -6.29 38.44
CA GLY A 119 -10.73 -5.85 38.87
C GLY A 119 -9.71 -5.74 37.73
N VAL A 120 -10.19 -5.56 36.49
CA VAL A 120 -9.33 -5.24 35.34
C VAL A 120 -9.31 -3.72 35.20
N ASP A 121 -8.18 -3.10 35.55
CA ASP A 121 -7.98 -1.65 35.40
C ASP A 121 -7.88 -1.29 33.90
N ILE A 122 -8.97 -0.76 33.35
CA ILE A 122 -9.06 -0.32 31.95
C ILE A 122 -9.55 1.14 31.91
N ASP A 123 -8.65 2.11 32.06
CA ASP A 123 -8.93 3.51 31.68
C ASP A 123 -8.51 3.75 30.23
N VAL A 124 -9.15 3.04 29.30
CA VAL A 124 -9.01 3.27 27.85
C VAL A 124 -10.28 3.95 27.37
N VAL A 125 -10.16 5.20 26.92
CA VAL A 125 -11.28 5.97 26.39
C VAL A 125 -11.33 5.76 24.87
N PHE A 126 -12.44 5.19 24.40
CA PHE A 126 -12.68 5.00 22.98
C PHE A 126 -13.14 6.31 22.34
N GLY A 127 -12.25 6.95 21.57
CA GLY A 127 -12.63 8.00 20.63
C GLY A 127 -13.57 7.45 19.55
N ALA A 128 -14.49 8.26 19.04
CA ALA A 128 -15.62 7.80 18.23
C ALA A 128 -15.28 7.41 16.76
N ALA A 129 -14.08 6.88 16.49
CA ALA A 129 -13.61 6.54 15.15
C ALA A 129 -12.96 5.14 15.09
N GLY A 130 -13.57 4.24 14.29
CA GLY A 130 -13.07 2.89 13.99
C GLY A 130 -13.34 1.86 15.07
N LEU A 131 -13.76 0.65 14.69
CA LEU A 131 -13.97 -0.44 15.65
C LEU A 131 -12.65 -1.17 15.97
N TRP A 132 -12.07 -0.85 17.13
CA TRP A 132 -10.91 -1.54 17.68
C TRP A 132 -11.29 -2.90 18.27
N LYS A 133 -10.51 -3.94 17.98
CA LYS A 133 -10.68 -5.27 18.59
C LYS A 133 -9.46 -5.62 19.45
N HIS A 134 -9.70 -6.11 20.66
CA HIS A 134 -8.65 -6.79 21.42
C HIS A 134 -8.55 -8.23 20.90
N SER A 135 -7.53 -8.51 20.08
CA SER A 135 -7.43 -9.77 19.34
C SER A 135 -6.11 -10.48 19.60
N LYS A 136 -6.18 -11.81 19.65
CA LYS A 136 -5.02 -12.70 19.66
C LYS A 136 -4.28 -12.56 18.32
N SER A 137 -2.95 -12.42 18.35
CA SER A 137 -2.13 -12.35 17.13
C SER A 137 -2.08 -13.73 16.47
N GLU A 138 -2.26 -13.80 15.15
CA GLU A 138 -2.27 -15.09 14.44
C GLU A 138 -0.94 -15.84 14.58
N GLY A 139 -0.97 -16.97 15.31
CA GLY A 139 0.19 -17.81 15.61
C GLY A 139 0.82 -17.61 17.00
N HIS A 140 0.28 -16.70 17.83
CA HIS A 140 0.84 -16.41 19.16
C HIS A 140 -0.22 -16.43 20.24
N GLU A 141 0.21 -16.60 21.48
CA GLU A 141 -0.62 -16.52 22.69
C GLU A 141 -0.97 -15.07 23.09
N ASP A 142 -0.28 -14.09 22.47
CA ASP A 142 -0.34 -12.67 22.83
C ASP A 142 -1.52 -11.93 22.18
N TYR A 143 -2.00 -10.88 22.85
CA TYR A 143 -3.13 -10.05 22.42
C TYR A 143 -2.69 -8.61 22.15
N GLY A 144 -3.19 -8.03 21.06
CA GLY A 144 -2.93 -6.63 20.70
C GLY A 144 -4.20 -5.86 20.32
N LEU A 145 -4.01 -4.56 20.07
CA LEU A 145 -5.04 -3.66 19.56
C LEU A 145 -5.10 -3.80 18.03
N LEU A 146 -6.14 -4.48 17.54
CA LEU A 146 -6.35 -4.78 16.13
C LEU A 146 -7.27 -3.76 15.46
N VAL A 147 -6.77 -3.21 14.35
CA VAL A 147 -7.54 -2.49 13.33
C VAL A 147 -8.20 -3.50 12.40
N SER A 148 -9.52 -3.66 12.49
CA SER A 148 -10.25 -4.76 11.82
C SER A 148 -11.16 -4.35 10.65
N GLU A 149 -11.12 -3.11 10.19
CA GLU A 149 -11.92 -2.61 9.06
C GLU A 149 -11.04 -1.85 8.05
N LYS A 150 -11.34 -2.02 6.77
CA LYS A 150 -10.68 -1.33 5.65
C LYS A 150 -11.27 0.06 5.40
N ALA A 151 -10.46 0.97 4.87
CA ALA A 151 -10.83 2.33 4.45
C ALA A 151 -11.51 3.16 5.56
N ARG A 152 -10.98 3.08 6.79
CA ARG A 152 -11.51 3.76 7.98
C ARG A 152 -10.48 4.66 8.65
N LYS A 153 -10.98 5.64 9.40
CA LYS A 153 -10.22 6.36 10.43
C LYS A 153 -10.38 5.64 11.75
N TYR A 154 -9.29 5.58 12.51
CA TYR A 154 -9.17 4.93 13.79
C TYR A 154 -8.58 5.91 14.80
N ALA A 155 -9.24 6.07 15.95
CA ALA A 155 -8.75 6.89 17.06
C ALA A 155 -8.89 6.13 18.39
N ILE A 156 -7.81 6.03 19.16
CA ILE A 156 -7.82 5.53 20.54
C ILE A 156 -6.74 6.27 21.35
N VAL A 157 -7.01 6.52 22.63
CA VAL A 157 -6.09 7.25 23.50
C VAL A 157 -6.08 6.70 24.92
N LYS A 158 -4.88 6.61 25.50
CA LYS A 158 -4.62 6.28 26.90
C LYS A 158 -3.84 7.43 27.53
N VAL A 159 -4.43 8.07 28.54
CA VAL A 159 -3.72 9.02 29.41
C VAL A 159 -2.72 8.22 30.27
N VAL A 160 -1.50 8.73 30.43
CA VAL A 160 -0.50 8.12 31.32
C VAL A 160 -0.63 8.68 32.73
N ASP A 161 -0.35 7.84 33.74
CA ASP A 161 -0.57 8.16 35.15
C ASP A 161 0.24 9.39 35.62
N GLU A 162 1.46 9.55 35.08
CA GLU A 162 2.33 10.70 35.32
C GLU A 162 2.88 11.26 33.99
N PRO A 163 2.81 12.59 33.75
CA PRO A 163 3.39 13.20 32.56
C PRO A 163 4.91 12.96 32.45
N VAL A 164 5.35 12.35 31.36
CA VAL A 164 6.76 12.05 31.11
C VAL A 164 7.46 13.28 30.56
N SER A 165 8.30 13.90 31.39
CA SER A 165 9.20 14.98 30.95
C SER A 165 10.20 14.47 29.92
N LEU A 166 10.34 15.23 28.82
CA LEU A 166 11.32 15.02 27.76
C LEU A 166 12.56 15.92 27.90
N LYS A 167 12.61 16.78 28.94
CA LYS A 167 13.67 17.78 29.14
C LYS A 167 14.95 17.21 29.78
N ASP A 168 14.82 16.11 30.52
CA ASP A 168 15.90 15.51 31.29
C ASP A 168 16.06 14.00 31.08
N GLY A 169 17.33 13.56 30.97
CA GLY A 169 17.69 12.16 30.77
C GLY A 169 17.62 11.69 29.32
N THR A 170 17.44 10.39 29.15
CA THR A 170 17.17 9.74 27.86
C THR A 170 15.77 9.16 27.92
N THR A 171 14.93 9.45 26.93
CA THR A 171 13.60 8.87 26.81
C THR A 171 13.55 7.98 25.58
N VAL A 172 13.02 6.77 25.76
CA VAL A 172 12.86 5.77 24.72
C VAL A 172 11.39 5.54 24.51
N LEU A 173 10.95 5.77 23.27
CA LEU A 173 9.60 5.50 22.79
C LEU A 173 9.71 4.23 21.95
N GLN A 174 9.16 3.12 22.43
CA GLN A 174 9.19 1.84 21.74
C GLN A 174 7.77 1.30 21.60
N PHE A 175 7.44 0.71 20.46
CA PHE A 175 6.24 -0.10 20.29
C PHE A 175 6.50 -1.13 19.21
N GLU A 176 5.64 -2.13 19.10
CA GLU A 176 5.64 -3.03 17.96
C GLU A 176 4.32 -2.95 17.20
N THR A 177 4.41 -3.15 15.89
CA THR A 177 3.23 -3.31 15.04
C THR A 177 3.45 -4.42 14.04
N ARG A 178 2.39 -5.22 13.83
CA ARG A 178 2.32 -6.27 12.83
C ARG A 178 1.36 -5.84 11.73
N LEU A 179 1.82 -5.92 10.48
CA LEU A 179 1.06 -5.55 9.29
C LEU A 179 0.58 -6.84 8.60
N GLN A 180 -0.40 -7.53 9.19
CA GLN A 180 -0.77 -8.91 8.81
C GLN A 180 -1.21 -9.01 7.34
N SER A 181 -1.97 -8.03 6.86
CA SER A 181 -2.39 -7.92 5.45
C SER A 181 -1.42 -7.10 4.58
N GLY A 182 -0.27 -6.70 5.14
CA GLY A 182 0.60 -5.66 4.59
C GLY A 182 -0.01 -4.25 4.76
N LEU A 183 0.75 -3.25 4.30
CA LEU A 183 0.34 -1.84 4.30
C LEU A 183 0.61 -1.28 2.90
N GLU A 184 -0.41 -0.78 2.23
CA GLU A 184 -0.30 -0.19 0.88
C GLU A 184 -0.64 1.31 0.90
N CYS A 185 -1.63 1.69 1.71
CA CYS A 185 -1.99 3.08 1.99
C CYS A 185 -2.63 3.24 3.36
N GLY A 186 -1.81 3.58 4.36
CA GLY A 186 -2.25 3.89 5.71
C GLY A 186 -1.10 4.22 6.66
N GLY A 187 -1.44 4.87 7.76
CA GLY A 187 -0.54 5.09 8.89
C GLY A 187 -0.60 3.95 9.91
N ALA A 188 0.54 3.63 10.54
CA ALA A 188 0.63 2.76 11.70
C ALA A 188 1.55 3.37 12.79
N TYR A 189 1.43 4.68 12.99
CA TYR A 189 2.24 5.49 13.91
C TYR A 189 1.50 5.85 15.21
N ILE A 190 2.27 6.29 16.20
CA ILE A 190 1.78 6.74 17.51
C ILE A 190 2.02 8.25 17.68
N LYS A 191 1.00 8.96 18.18
CA LYS A 191 1.07 10.34 18.65
C LYS A 191 1.24 10.37 20.17
N PHE A 192 2.31 10.99 20.64
CA PHE A 192 2.57 11.23 22.05
C PHE A 192 2.06 12.63 22.41
N LEU A 193 0.95 12.69 23.15
CA LEU A 193 0.14 13.90 23.33
C LEU A 193 0.65 14.79 24.46
N ARG A 194 0.45 16.10 24.30
CA ARG A 194 0.72 17.11 25.33
C ARG A 194 -0.27 17.00 26.50
N PRO A 195 0.01 17.63 27.66
CA PRO A 195 -0.97 17.75 28.75
C PRO A 195 -2.32 18.31 28.28
N GLN A 196 -3.42 17.94 28.95
CA GLN A 196 -4.79 18.31 28.54
C GLN A 196 -5.04 19.82 28.58
N GLU A 197 -4.25 20.54 29.38
CA GLU A 197 -4.18 22.01 29.42
C GLU A 197 -3.82 22.64 28.07
N ALA A 198 -3.27 21.85 27.13
CA ALA A 198 -3.08 22.26 25.74
C ALA A 198 -4.39 22.37 24.92
N GLY A 199 -5.53 22.03 25.51
CA GLY A 199 -6.87 22.27 24.94
C GLY A 199 -7.53 21.05 24.29
N TRP A 200 -7.34 19.84 24.82
CA TRP A 200 -7.93 18.61 24.28
C TRP A 200 -8.49 17.68 25.36
N LYS A 201 -9.40 16.77 24.99
CA LYS A 201 -9.98 15.74 25.88
C LYS A 201 -9.88 14.36 25.23
N PRO A 202 -9.81 13.26 26.02
CA PRO A 202 -9.76 11.90 25.48
C PRO A 202 -10.92 11.53 24.55
N GLU A 203 -12.14 12.00 24.85
CA GLU A 203 -13.35 11.72 24.05
C GLU A 203 -13.40 12.49 22.72
N GLU A 204 -12.62 13.57 22.64
CA GLU A 204 -12.52 14.50 21.51
C GLU A 204 -11.20 14.30 20.74
N PHE A 205 -10.46 13.21 21.01
CA PHE A 205 -9.15 12.94 20.40
C PHE A 205 -9.26 12.67 18.89
N ASP A 206 -8.47 13.43 18.12
CA ASP A 206 -8.55 13.54 16.67
C ASP A 206 -7.20 13.89 16.00
N ASN A 207 -7.24 14.33 14.74
CA ASN A 207 -6.05 14.71 13.99
C ASN A 207 -5.44 16.06 14.42
N GLU A 208 -6.25 17.00 14.91
CA GLU A 208 -5.82 18.35 15.34
C GLU A 208 -5.25 18.35 16.77
N SER A 209 -5.58 17.32 17.54
CA SER A 209 -5.17 17.11 18.93
C SER A 209 -3.66 17.32 19.16
N PRO A 210 -3.28 18.14 20.16
CA PRO A 210 -1.93 18.67 20.29
C PRO A 210 -0.92 17.63 20.78
N TYR A 211 0.00 17.22 19.90
CA TYR A 211 1.06 16.27 20.21
C TYR A 211 2.45 16.90 20.40
N SER A 212 3.31 16.24 21.20
CA SER A 212 4.74 16.58 21.35
C SER A 212 5.58 15.88 20.28
N ILE A 213 5.33 14.57 20.08
CA ILE A 213 6.06 13.71 19.13
C ILE A 213 5.06 12.84 18.37
N MET A 214 5.26 12.65 17.08
CA MET A 214 4.65 11.60 16.29
C MET A 214 5.76 10.67 15.78
N PHE A 215 5.62 9.37 16.01
CA PHE A 215 6.64 8.39 15.63
C PHE A 215 6.02 7.07 15.15
N GLY A 216 6.48 6.56 14.01
CA GLY A 216 6.12 5.24 13.51
C GLY A 216 6.02 5.13 11.98
N PRO A 217 5.70 3.93 11.48
CA PRO A 217 5.52 3.67 10.05
C PRO A 217 4.29 4.40 9.46
N ASP A 218 4.46 4.93 8.25
CA ASP A 218 3.41 5.40 7.34
C ASP A 218 3.80 5.00 5.92
N LYS A 219 2.88 4.40 5.18
CA LYS A 219 3.11 4.00 3.80
C LYS A 219 1.86 4.22 2.98
N CYS A 220 1.96 5.03 1.93
CA CYS A 220 0.95 5.15 0.90
C CYS A 220 1.55 5.21 -0.51
N GLY A 221 1.22 4.20 -1.31
CA GLY A 221 1.71 4.03 -2.68
C GLY A 221 3.24 3.95 -2.73
N THR A 222 3.86 4.89 -3.42
CA THR A 222 5.32 5.03 -3.50
C THR A 222 5.95 5.67 -2.26
N THR A 223 5.16 6.31 -1.40
CA THR A 223 5.65 6.86 -0.13
C THR A 223 5.75 5.75 0.90
N ASN A 224 6.96 5.45 1.36
CA ASN A 224 7.23 4.47 2.41
C ASN A 224 8.21 5.08 3.43
N LYS A 225 7.74 5.44 4.64
CA LYS A 225 8.49 6.25 5.61
C LYS A 225 8.18 5.83 7.05
N VAL A 226 9.21 5.72 7.88
CA VAL A 226 9.06 5.72 9.34
C VAL A 226 9.21 7.16 9.81
N HIS A 227 8.08 7.83 10.05
CA HIS A 227 8.07 9.21 10.50
C HIS A 227 8.67 9.34 11.90
N PHE A 228 9.41 10.42 12.09
CA PHE A 228 9.69 11.01 13.38
C PHE A 228 9.50 12.53 13.23
N ILE A 229 8.49 13.05 13.90
CA ILE A 229 8.09 14.46 13.86
C ILE A 229 7.99 14.92 15.31
N PHE A 230 8.50 16.11 15.60
CA PHE A 230 8.30 16.73 16.91
C PHE A 230 7.75 18.15 16.77
N LYS A 231 6.93 18.58 17.73
CA LYS A 231 6.51 19.98 17.84
C LYS A 231 7.40 20.71 18.82
N HIS A 232 7.87 21.89 18.44
CA HIS A 232 8.62 22.77 19.33
C HIS A 232 7.99 24.17 19.36
N LYS A 233 7.94 24.76 20.56
CA LYS A 233 7.45 26.12 20.75
C LYS A 233 8.56 27.12 20.46
N ASN A 234 8.39 27.98 19.47
CA ASN A 234 9.34 29.05 19.22
C ASN A 234 9.32 30.04 20.42
N PRO A 235 10.46 30.26 21.11
CA PRO A 235 10.52 31.14 22.29
C PRO A 235 10.35 32.64 21.99
N LYS A 236 10.39 33.06 20.71
CA LYS A 236 10.23 34.47 20.29
C LYS A 236 8.77 34.85 20.09
N ASN A 237 8.01 34.05 19.33
CA ASN A 237 6.63 34.36 18.95
C ASN A 237 5.59 33.45 19.65
N GLY A 238 6.03 32.36 20.30
CA GLY A 238 5.17 31.44 21.04
C GLY A 238 4.44 30.39 20.20
N GLU A 239 4.65 30.38 18.87
CA GLU A 239 4.02 29.44 17.94
C GLU A 239 4.64 28.04 18.04
N TYR A 240 3.85 26.99 17.76
CA TYR A 240 4.36 25.63 17.65
C TYR A 240 4.64 25.29 16.18
N VAL A 241 5.87 24.90 15.89
CA VAL A 241 6.30 24.45 14.56
C VAL A 241 6.47 22.92 14.59
N GLU A 242 5.97 22.24 13.56
CA GLU A 242 6.22 20.81 13.33
C GLU A 242 7.56 20.65 12.61
N HIS A 243 8.46 19.83 13.13
CA HIS A 243 9.78 19.57 12.57
C HIS A 243 9.87 18.09 12.15
N HIS A 244 9.96 17.85 10.84
CA HIS A 244 9.98 16.52 10.24
C HIS A 244 11.43 16.06 10.03
N LEU A 245 11.77 14.85 10.47
CA LEU A 245 13.09 14.28 10.23
C LEU A 245 13.35 14.07 8.71
N LYS A 246 14.52 14.47 8.23
CA LYS A 246 15.00 14.28 6.84
C LYS A 246 15.60 12.88 6.67
N TYR A 247 15.54 12.36 5.44
CA TYR A 247 16.08 11.03 5.08
C TYR A 247 15.55 9.90 5.98
N LEU A 248 14.22 9.76 6.00
CA LEU A 248 13.50 8.79 6.84
C LEU A 248 13.80 7.34 6.42
N PRO A 249 13.92 6.40 7.38
CA PRO A 249 13.94 4.96 7.09
C PRO A 249 12.65 4.50 6.39
N SER A 250 12.75 3.43 5.59
CA SER A 250 11.58 2.74 5.03
C SER A 250 10.95 1.78 6.04
N VAL A 251 9.63 1.60 5.96
CA VAL A 251 8.90 0.51 6.63
C VAL A 251 9.29 -0.82 5.96
N PRO A 252 9.56 -1.89 6.73
CA PRO A 252 9.68 -3.26 6.22
C PRO A 252 8.47 -3.68 5.36
N SER A 253 8.71 -4.57 4.40
CA SER A 253 7.71 -4.94 3.37
C SER A 253 7.02 -6.28 3.59
N ASP A 254 7.40 -7.02 4.63
CA ASP A 254 6.83 -8.32 4.98
C ASP A 254 5.59 -8.18 5.91
N LYS A 255 5.14 -9.30 6.49
CA LYS A 255 3.90 -9.41 7.31
C LYS A 255 4.20 -9.73 8.78
N LEU A 256 5.47 -9.61 9.19
CA LEU A 256 5.95 -9.92 10.52
C LEU A 256 5.68 -8.75 11.48
N THR A 257 5.82 -9.01 12.78
CA THR A 257 5.80 -7.99 13.81
C THR A 257 7.15 -7.27 13.81
N HIS A 258 7.17 -5.94 13.67
CA HIS A 258 8.40 -5.15 13.77
C HIS A 258 8.38 -4.20 14.97
N VAL A 259 9.54 -4.00 15.60
CA VAL A 259 9.70 -3.09 16.74
C VAL A 259 10.29 -1.77 16.29
N TYR A 260 9.53 -0.71 16.47
CA TYR A 260 9.96 0.67 16.18
C TYR A 260 10.42 1.30 17.48
N THR A 261 11.64 1.86 17.51
CA THR A 261 12.20 2.51 18.69
C THR A 261 12.79 3.87 18.36
N ALA A 262 12.26 4.94 18.95
CA ALA A 262 12.89 6.26 18.95
C ALA A 262 13.54 6.51 20.32
N THR A 263 14.86 6.68 20.33
CA THR A 263 15.63 7.05 21.52
C THR A 263 16.01 8.52 21.43
N LEU A 264 15.40 9.35 22.29
CA LEU A 264 15.71 10.76 22.46
C LEU A 264 16.71 10.90 23.60
N LYS A 265 17.88 11.49 23.33
CA LYS A 265 18.97 11.61 24.28
C LYS A 265 19.25 13.05 24.71
N ARG A 266 19.80 13.20 25.92
CA ARG A 266 20.28 14.48 26.46
C ARG A 266 21.43 15.12 25.66
N ASP A 267 22.17 14.34 24.88
CA ASP A 267 23.22 14.81 23.96
C ASP A 267 22.66 15.49 22.69
N LYS A 268 21.34 15.73 22.65
CA LYS A 268 20.59 16.42 21.59
C LYS A 268 20.45 15.59 20.31
N GLU A 269 20.58 14.27 20.42
CA GLU A 269 20.40 13.33 19.33
C GLU A 269 19.09 12.54 19.45
N VAL A 270 18.50 12.23 18.30
CA VAL A 270 17.52 11.14 18.16
C VAL A 270 18.16 9.99 17.40
N LYS A 271 17.91 8.77 17.90
CA LYS A 271 18.27 7.52 17.24
C LYS A 271 17.01 6.71 16.97
N ILE A 272 16.75 6.41 15.70
CA ILE A 272 15.67 5.52 15.26
C ILE A 272 16.26 4.13 15.01
N MET A 273 15.66 3.14 15.68
CA MET A 273 15.91 1.73 15.43
C MET A 273 14.64 1.05 14.92
N ILE A 274 14.84 0.08 14.03
CA ILE A 274 13.83 -0.91 13.64
C ILE A 274 14.42 -2.27 13.99
N ASP A 275 13.69 -3.09 14.75
CA ASP A 275 14.09 -4.42 15.23
C ASP A 275 15.37 -4.45 16.08
N GLY A 276 15.79 -3.27 16.55
CA GLY A 276 17.03 -3.05 17.29
C GLY A 276 18.25 -2.68 16.43
N GLU A 277 18.12 -2.68 15.11
CA GLU A 277 19.12 -2.13 14.20
C GLU A 277 18.97 -0.61 14.10
N GLU A 278 20.08 0.14 14.18
CA GLU A 278 20.09 1.58 13.96
C GLU A 278 19.87 1.88 12.47
N LYS A 279 18.73 2.49 12.12
CA LYS A 279 18.41 2.86 10.73
C LYS A 279 18.68 4.34 10.43
N LYS A 280 18.53 5.22 11.43
CA LYS A 280 18.81 6.65 11.30
C LYS A 280 19.24 7.25 12.64
N LYS A 281 20.21 8.15 12.58
CA LYS A 281 20.65 9.03 13.66
C LYS A 281 20.58 10.47 13.18
N ALA A 282 20.20 11.39 14.05
CA ALA A 282 20.08 12.81 13.75
C ALA A 282 20.28 13.68 14.99
N SER A 283 20.73 14.92 14.81
CA SER A 283 20.80 15.93 15.87
C SER A 283 19.64 16.91 15.75
N PHE A 284 18.96 17.19 16.87
CA PHE A 284 17.87 18.16 16.92
C PHE A 284 18.32 19.61 16.60
N LEU A 285 19.61 19.93 16.78
CA LEU A 285 20.14 21.27 16.49
C LEU A 285 20.76 21.40 15.08
N ALA A 286 20.90 20.29 14.34
CA ALA A 286 21.44 20.31 12.99
C ALA A 286 20.35 20.73 11.98
N ALA A 287 20.67 21.67 11.09
CA ALA A 287 19.71 22.22 10.13
C ALA A 287 19.44 21.28 8.94
N GLU A 288 20.40 20.40 8.68
CA GLU A 288 20.40 19.35 7.67
C GLU A 288 19.57 18.12 8.06
N ASP A 289 19.26 17.93 9.34
CA ASP A 289 18.56 16.74 9.84
C ASP A 289 17.03 16.91 9.91
N PHE A 290 16.50 18.13 10.02
CA PHE A 290 15.06 18.38 10.14
C PHE A 290 14.54 19.42 9.15
N ASP A 291 13.28 19.28 8.71
CA ASP A 291 12.54 20.22 7.87
C ASP A 291 11.22 20.66 8.52
N PRO A 292 10.99 21.97 8.71
CA PRO A 292 12.00 23.01 8.83
C PRO A 292 13.03 22.68 9.95
N PRO A 293 14.22 23.29 9.96
CA PRO A 293 15.18 23.13 11.05
C PRO A 293 14.62 23.69 12.37
N LEU A 294 15.03 23.11 13.50
CA LEU A 294 14.61 23.58 14.84
C LEU A 294 14.99 25.03 15.09
N ILE A 295 16.25 25.37 14.80
CA ILE A 295 16.74 26.75 14.84
C ILE A 295 16.46 27.37 13.46
N PRO A 296 15.63 28.42 13.36
CA PRO A 296 15.38 29.10 12.09
C PRO A 296 16.66 29.70 11.50
N ALA A 297 16.67 30.02 10.19
CA ALA A 297 17.77 30.74 9.58
C ALA A 297 17.98 32.12 10.22
N LYS A 298 19.24 32.59 10.32
CA LYS A 298 19.60 33.90 10.89
C LYS A 298 19.04 35.06 10.07
N THR A 299 18.94 34.88 8.76
CA THR A 299 18.31 35.80 7.82
C THR A 299 17.18 35.12 7.08
N ILE A 300 16.30 35.92 6.51
CA ILE A 300 15.28 35.51 5.54
C ILE A 300 15.33 36.47 4.35
N PRO A 301 14.94 36.02 3.14
CA PRO A 301 14.68 36.92 2.04
C PRO A 301 13.60 37.94 2.42
N ASP A 302 13.82 39.21 2.09
CA ASP A 302 12.87 40.28 2.38
C ASP A 302 11.60 40.11 1.53
N PRO A 303 10.40 39.93 2.15
CA PRO A 303 9.15 39.78 1.41
C PRO A 303 8.70 41.07 0.69
N ASP A 304 9.22 42.24 1.09
CA ASP A 304 8.90 43.53 0.47
C ASP A 304 9.86 43.88 -0.69
N ASP A 305 10.99 43.17 -0.82
CA ASP A 305 11.95 43.38 -1.91
C ASP A 305 11.50 42.67 -3.20
N LYS A 306 11.63 43.36 -4.32
CA LYS A 306 11.08 42.93 -5.61
C LYS A 306 12.11 43.10 -6.71
N LYS A 307 12.12 42.15 -7.65
CA LYS A 307 12.98 42.20 -8.83
C LYS A 307 12.79 43.54 -9.56
N PRO A 308 13.83 44.37 -9.69
CA PRO A 308 13.76 45.60 -10.47
C PRO A 308 13.45 45.31 -11.94
N GLU A 309 12.68 46.18 -12.60
CA GLU A 309 12.33 46.03 -14.03
C GLU A 309 13.56 46.07 -14.95
N ASP A 310 14.63 46.77 -14.53
CA ASP A 310 15.91 46.83 -15.23
C ASP A 310 16.83 45.64 -14.94
N TRP A 311 16.40 44.65 -14.14
CA TRP A 311 17.21 43.49 -13.79
C TRP A 311 17.09 42.37 -14.82
N ASP A 312 18.08 42.25 -15.70
CA ASP A 312 18.16 41.14 -16.63
C ASP A 312 18.88 39.93 -16.00
N ASP A 313 18.13 38.85 -15.82
CA ASP A 313 18.56 37.54 -15.32
C ASP A 313 18.70 36.50 -16.45
N LYS A 314 18.53 36.90 -17.72
CA LYS A 314 18.81 36.03 -18.85
C LYS A 314 20.30 36.05 -19.13
N GLU A 315 20.99 34.97 -18.79
CA GLU A 315 22.42 34.77 -19.09
C GLU A 315 22.70 34.88 -20.60
N LYS A 316 21.77 34.42 -21.44
CA LYS A 316 21.89 34.47 -22.91
C LYS A 316 20.64 35.06 -23.56
N ILE A 317 20.88 35.80 -24.64
CA ILE A 317 19.85 36.40 -25.50
C ILE A 317 20.09 35.98 -26.96
N PRO A 318 19.06 35.93 -27.80
CA PRO A 318 19.26 35.78 -29.25
C PRO A 318 20.08 36.96 -29.78
N ASP A 319 21.05 36.70 -30.65
CA ASP A 319 21.89 37.75 -31.25
C ASP A 319 21.03 38.75 -32.03
N PRO A 320 20.96 40.03 -31.61
CA PRO A 320 20.15 41.04 -32.29
C PRO A 320 20.70 41.42 -33.68
N ASN A 321 21.94 41.03 -34.01
CA ASN A 321 22.56 41.28 -35.31
C ASN A 321 22.48 40.08 -36.26
N ALA A 322 22.07 38.92 -35.77
CA ALA A 322 21.88 37.76 -36.62
C ALA A 322 20.61 37.93 -37.46
N VAL A 323 20.75 37.73 -38.77
CA VAL A 323 19.66 37.78 -39.74
C VAL A 323 19.47 36.39 -40.30
N LYS A 324 18.21 36.01 -40.53
CA LYS A 324 17.84 34.78 -41.24
C LYS A 324 18.56 34.73 -42.60
N PRO A 325 19.37 33.68 -42.90
CA PRO A 325 20.01 33.53 -44.20
C PRO A 325 19.00 33.38 -45.34
N ASP A 326 19.31 33.93 -46.51
CA ASP A 326 18.46 33.83 -47.72
C ASP A 326 18.29 32.37 -48.21
N ASP A 327 19.21 31.47 -47.87
CA ASP A 327 19.14 30.04 -48.18
C ASP A 327 18.33 29.23 -47.16
N TRP A 328 17.68 29.88 -46.20
CA TRP A 328 16.86 29.24 -45.17
C TRP A 328 15.37 29.31 -45.51
N ASP A 329 14.88 28.30 -46.22
CA ASP A 329 13.44 28.11 -46.43
C ASP A 329 12.80 27.54 -45.14
N GLU A 330 11.77 28.24 -44.63
CA GLU A 330 10.99 27.83 -43.46
C GLU A 330 9.66 27.18 -43.84
N ASP A 331 9.21 27.35 -45.09
CA ASP A 331 7.98 26.80 -45.64
C ASP A 331 8.23 25.45 -46.35
N ALA A 332 9.50 25.09 -46.55
CA ALA A 332 9.91 23.76 -46.97
C ALA A 332 9.27 22.68 -46.07
N PRO A 333 8.62 21.65 -46.65
CA PRO A 333 8.04 20.56 -45.86
C PRO A 333 9.15 19.66 -45.30
N MET A 334 8.89 19.04 -44.14
CA MET A 334 9.82 18.09 -43.50
C MET A 334 10.06 16.84 -44.35
N GLU A 335 9.05 16.45 -45.13
CA GLU A 335 9.08 15.30 -46.02
C GLU A 335 8.59 15.70 -47.42
N ILE A 336 9.13 15.04 -48.44
CA ILE A 336 8.75 15.18 -49.85
C ILE A 336 8.51 13.78 -50.43
N GLU A 337 7.72 13.66 -51.49
CA GLU A 337 7.52 12.37 -52.16
C GLU A 337 8.86 11.82 -52.68
N ASP A 338 9.07 10.51 -52.52
CA ASP A 338 10.24 9.85 -53.10
C ASP A 338 10.04 9.55 -54.59
N GLU A 339 10.56 10.43 -55.45
CA GLU A 339 10.58 10.22 -56.90
C GLU A 339 11.41 8.99 -57.33
N GLU A 340 12.37 8.54 -56.50
CA GLU A 340 13.19 7.35 -56.76
C GLU A 340 12.46 6.05 -56.39
N ALA A 341 11.40 6.14 -55.58
CA ALA A 341 10.57 5.00 -55.23
C ALA A 341 9.70 4.57 -56.42
N VAL A 342 9.93 3.34 -56.88
CA VAL A 342 9.13 2.67 -57.90
C VAL A 342 8.14 1.74 -57.21
N LYS A 343 6.89 1.75 -57.69
CA LYS A 343 5.83 0.85 -57.23
C LYS A 343 6.24 -0.62 -57.39
N PRO A 344 6.17 -1.46 -56.33
CA PRO A 344 6.51 -2.87 -56.42
C PRO A 344 5.67 -3.65 -57.45
N GLU A 345 6.30 -4.56 -58.19
CA GLU A 345 5.59 -5.49 -59.07
C GLU A 345 4.69 -6.43 -58.23
N GLY A 346 3.41 -6.49 -58.56
CA GLY A 346 2.41 -7.32 -57.85
C GLY A 346 1.58 -6.60 -56.78
N TRP A 347 1.71 -5.28 -56.63
CA TRP A 347 0.80 -4.45 -55.82
C TRP A 347 -0.66 -4.57 -56.28
N LEU A 348 -1.62 -4.68 -55.35
CA LEU A 348 -3.04 -4.91 -55.63
C LEU A 348 -3.87 -3.63 -55.47
N ASP A 349 -3.97 -2.79 -56.51
CA ASP A 349 -4.67 -1.50 -56.43
C ASP A 349 -6.18 -1.60 -56.12
N ASP A 350 -6.85 -2.62 -56.68
CA ASP A 350 -8.30 -2.80 -56.60
C ASP A 350 -8.77 -3.46 -55.29
N GLU A 351 -7.85 -3.92 -54.45
CA GLU A 351 -8.15 -4.57 -53.16
C GLU A 351 -7.84 -3.59 -52.02
N PRO A 352 -8.77 -3.27 -51.12
CA PRO A 352 -8.51 -2.34 -50.02
C PRO A 352 -7.57 -2.98 -48.98
N GLU A 353 -6.74 -2.15 -48.33
CA GLU A 353 -5.84 -2.58 -47.24
C GLU A 353 -6.60 -3.15 -46.04
N GLU A 354 -7.74 -2.54 -45.73
CA GLU A 354 -8.67 -2.94 -44.66
C GLU A 354 -10.02 -3.37 -45.27
N ILE A 355 -10.57 -4.46 -44.75
CA ILE A 355 -11.93 -4.93 -45.00
C ILE A 355 -12.70 -5.03 -43.69
N ASP A 356 -14.02 -4.96 -43.76
CA ASP A 356 -14.88 -5.23 -42.62
C ASP A 356 -14.71 -6.69 -42.17
N ASP A 357 -14.58 -6.92 -40.85
CA ASP A 357 -14.44 -8.27 -40.30
C ASP A 357 -15.74 -9.08 -40.52
N PRO A 358 -15.71 -10.17 -41.33
CA PRO A 358 -16.89 -10.94 -41.66
C PRO A 358 -17.38 -11.84 -40.51
N GLU A 359 -16.60 -12.01 -39.44
CA GLU A 359 -17.01 -12.73 -38.23
C GLU A 359 -17.58 -11.79 -37.16
N ALA A 360 -17.43 -10.48 -37.32
CA ALA A 360 -18.01 -9.50 -36.42
C ALA A 360 -19.54 -9.39 -36.60
N THR A 361 -20.27 -9.46 -35.49
CA THR A 361 -21.72 -9.27 -35.45
C THR A 361 -22.07 -8.13 -34.51
N LYS A 362 -23.14 -7.39 -34.85
CA LYS A 362 -23.64 -6.31 -33.99
C LYS A 362 -24.01 -6.86 -32.60
N PRO A 363 -23.51 -6.27 -31.49
CA PRO A 363 -23.90 -6.67 -30.14
C PRO A 363 -25.40 -6.52 -29.90
N GLU A 364 -26.00 -7.42 -29.11
CA GLU A 364 -27.43 -7.41 -28.79
C GLU A 364 -27.85 -6.20 -27.92
N ASP A 365 -26.88 -5.56 -27.25
CA ASP A 365 -27.05 -4.40 -26.38
C ASP A 365 -26.74 -3.04 -27.05
N TRP A 366 -26.42 -3.03 -28.35
CA TRP A 366 -26.10 -1.81 -29.09
C TRP A 366 -27.34 -1.12 -29.67
N ASP A 367 -27.59 0.13 -29.26
CA ASP A 367 -28.72 0.94 -29.74
C ASP A 367 -28.27 1.93 -30.83
N ASP A 368 -28.79 1.82 -32.05
CA ASP A 368 -28.37 2.71 -33.15
C ASP A 368 -28.86 4.18 -32.97
N GLU A 369 -29.84 4.43 -32.09
CA GLU A 369 -30.32 5.79 -31.80
C GLU A 369 -29.47 6.52 -30.74
N GLU A 370 -28.88 5.78 -29.78
CA GLU A 370 -28.07 6.34 -28.68
C GLU A 370 -26.54 6.16 -28.90
N ASP A 371 -26.11 4.99 -29.40
CA ASP A 371 -24.70 4.66 -29.67
C ASP A 371 -24.27 4.99 -31.13
N GLY A 372 -25.24 5.22 -32.01
CA GLY A 372 -25.05 5.47 -33.45
C GLY A 372 -25.04 4.19 -34.29
N VAL A 373 -25.09 4.31 -35.62
CA VAL A 373 -25.16 3.14 -36.52
C VAL A 373 -23.93 2.25 -36.34
N TRP A 374 -24.14 0.99 -35.95
CA TRP A 374 -23.06 0.03 -35.78
C TRP A 374 -22.31 -0.23 -37.10
N GLU A 375 -20.99 0.03 -37.09
CA GLU A 375 -20.06 -0.37 -38.15
C GLU A 375 -19.18 -1.54 -37.67
N PRO A 376 -18.95 -2.57 -38.51
CA PRO A 376 -18.08 -3.68 -38.15
C PRO A 376 -16.63 -3.22 -37.95
N PRO A 377 -15.87 -3.83 -37.03
CA PRO A 377 -14.43 -3.59 -36.90
C PRO A 377 -13.70 -3.90 -38.22
N LYS A 378 -12.77 -3.03 -38.59
CA LYS A 378 -11.91 -3.25 -39.75
C LYS A 378 -10.77 -4.20 -39.42
N MET A 379 -10.51 -5.13 -40.33
CA MET A 379 -9.39 -6.06 -40.29
C MET A 379 -8.51 -5.90 -41.54
N TYR A 380 -7.20 -6.17 -41.41
CA TYR A 380 -6.31 -6.20 -42.57
C TYR A 380 -6.74 -7.28 -43.56
N ASN A 381 -6.89 -6.90 -44.84
CA ASN A 381 -7.33 -7.80 -45.90
C ASN A 381 -6.32 -8.95 -46.08
N PRO A 382 -6.71 -10.23 -45.89
CA PRO A 382 -5.78 -11.36 -45.94
C PRO A 382 -5.05 -11.55 -47.29
N LYS A 383 -5.60 -11.02 -48.38
CA LYS A 383 -4.93 -11.03 -49.70
C LYS A 383 -3.66 -10.16 -49.69
N CYS A 384 -3.68 -9.07 -48.93
CA CYS A 384 -2.60 -8.10 -48.81
C CYS A 384 -1.41 -8.61 -48.00
N ALA A 385 -1.61 -9.65 -47.18
CA ALA A 385 -0.51 -10.36 -46.50
C ALA A 385 0.31 -11.26 -47.44
N ILE A 386 -0.17 -11.53 -48.66
CA ILE A 386 0.49 -12.38 -49.67
C ILE A 386 1.11 -11.52 -50.79
N ALA A 387 0.57 -10.32 -51.02
CA ALA A 387 1.08 -9.35 -51.99
C ALA A 387 2.10 -8.37 -51.36
N PRO A 388 2.86 -7.60 -52.16
CA PRO A 388 3.73 -6.52 -51.66
C PRO A 388 2.98 -5.34 -51.02
N GLY A 389 1.67 -5.22 -51.28
CA GLY A 389 0.79 -4.16 -50.77
C GLY A 389 -0.54 -4.11 -51.52
N CYS A 390 -1.44 -3.25 -51.05
CA CYS A 390 -2.84 -3.15 -51.49
C CYS A 390 -3.30 -1.69 -51.54
N GLY A 391 -4.47 -1.44 -52.13
CA GLY A 391 -5.07 -0.11 -52.27
C GLY A 391 -4.30 0.79 -53.23
N GLU A 392 -4.73 2.05 -53.35
CA GLU A 392 -4.07 3.02 -54.22
C GLU A 392 -2.62 3.27 -53.76
N TRP A 393 -1.64 2.81 -54.54
CA TRP A 393 -0.22 3.00 -54.20
C TRP A 393 0.15 4.49 -54.17
N LYS A 394 0.55 4.96 -52.98
CA LYS A 394 1.12 6.30 -52.78
C LYS A 394 2.64 6.20 -52.69
N ARG A 395 3.34 7.18 -53.25
CA ARG A 395 4.80 7.27 -53.08
C ARG A 395 5.12 7.39 -51.59
N PRO A 396 6.11 6.65 -51.07
CA PRO A 396 6.59 6.89 -49.72
C PRO A 396 7.15 8.31 -49.63
N MET A 397 6.92 8.95 -48.49
CA MET A 397 7.53 10.24 -48.18
C MET A 397 8.97 10.01 -47.69
N LYS A 398 9.92 10.78 -48.21
CA LYS A 398 11.32 10.82 -47.74
C LYS A 398 11.63 12.15 -47.07
N SER A 399 12.53 12.14 -46.10
CA SER A 399 12.98 13.36 -45.43
C SER A 399 13.57 14.35 -46.45
N ASN A 400 13.08 15.58 -46.43
CA ASN A 400 13.51 16.62 -47.36
C ASN A 400 14.91 17.16 -46.98
N PRO A 401 15.95 17.00 -47.82
CA PRO A 401 17.29 17.49 -47.49
C PRO A 401 17.40 19.01 -47.38
N ALA A 402 16.43 19.76 -47.92
CA ALA A 402 16.35 21.22 -47.81
C ALA A 402 15.62 21.69 -46.53
N TYR A 403 15.00 20.78 -45.77
CA TYR A 403 14.28 21.15 -44.55
C TYR A 403 15.24 21.59 -43.43
N LYS A 404 15.18 22.86 -43.06
CA LYS A 404 15.95 23.43 -41.94
C LYS A 404 15.07 23.79 -40.73
N GLY A 405 13.74 23.72 -40.86
CA GLY A 405 12.78 24.14 -39.84
C GLY A 405 12.69 25.67 -39.71
N LYS A 406 12.11 26.17 -38.61
CA LYS A 406 12.05 27.62 -38.35
C LYS A 406 13.41 28.14 -37.90
N TRP A 407 13.85 29.24 -38.50
CA TRP A 407 15.12 29.86 -38.15
C TRP A 407 15.03 30.50 -36.77
N SER A 408 16.10 30.37 -35.99
CA SER A 408 16.24 31.08 -34.71
C SER A 408 17.64 31.69 -34.62
N PRO A 409 17.79 32.91 -34.05
CA PRO A 409 19.10 33.51 -33.90
C PRO A 409 19.97 32.69 -32.94
N PRO A 410 21.29 32.60 -33.17
CA PRO A 410 22.20 32.01 -32.20
C PRO A 410 22.12 32.77 -30.87
N LEU A 411 22.22 32.04 -29.75
CA LEU A 411 22.23 32.64 -28.42
C LEU A 411 23.64 33.16 -28.09
N ILE A 412 23.75 34.46 -27.85
CA ILE A 412 24.96 35.14 -27.35
C ILE A 412 24.82 35.44 -25.86
N ASP A 413 25.96 35.56 -25.17
CA ASP A 413 25.98 35.95 -23.77
C ASP A 413 25.50 37.40 -23.62
N ASN A 414 24.58 37.63 -22.69
CA ASN A 414 23.87 38.91 -22.57
C ASN A 414 24.74 39.96 -21.86
N PRO A 415 25.09 41.09 -22.52
CA PRO A 415 25.92 42.13 -21.90
C PRO A 415 25.28 42.81 -20.69
N ASN A 416 23.95 42.73 -20.56
CA ASN A 416 23.18 43.31 -19.44
C ASN A 416 22.90 42.33 -18.31
N TYR A 417 23.37 41.07 -18.38
CA TYR A 417 23.12 40.06 -17.36
C TYR A 417 23.68 40.47 -16.00
N LYS A 418 22.79 40.70 -15.03
CA LYS A 418 23.13 41.10 -13.65
C LYS A 418 23.23 39.90 -12.70
N GLY A 419 23.05 38.68 -13.20
CA GLY A 419 22.90 37.46 -12.40
C GLY A 419 21.44 37.09 -12.16
N VAL A 420 21.19 35.86 -11.68
CA VAL A 420 19.85 35.46 -11.22
C VAL A 420 19.45 36.32 -10.02
N TRP A 421 18.36 37.08 -10.14
CA TRP A 421 17.89 37.97 -9.06
C TRP A 421 17.52 37.17 -7.81
N LYS A 422 17.86 37.74 -6.64
CA LYS A 422 17.43 37.27 -5.33
C LYS A 422 17.10 38.49 -4.48
N ALA A 423 16.02 38.40 -3.69
CA ALA A 423 15.70 39.41 -2.69
C ALA A 423 16.83 39.57 -1.68
N ARG A 424 16.99 40.78 -1.14
CA ARG A 424 17.95 41.08 -0.07
C ARG A 424 17.64 40.24 1.18
N GLU A 425 18.68 39.76 1.84
CA GLU A 425 18.57 39.03 3.10
C GLU A 425 18.42 40.03 4.27
N ILE A 426 17.32 39.92 5.02
CA ILE A 426 17.06 40.70 6.25
C ILE A 426 17.18 39.81 7.49
N PRO A 427 17.51 40.37 8.68
CA PRO A 427 17.55 39.60 9.92
C PRO A 427 16.18 38.97 10.23
N ASN A 428 16.16 37.67 10.52
CA ASN A 428 14.92 36.95 10.79
C ASN A 428 14.38 37.32 12.20
N PRO A 429 13.18 37.92 12.34
CA PRO A 429 12.63 38.31 13.64
C PRO A 429 12.31 37.10 14.53
N ASN A 430 12.04 35.94 13.93
CA ASN A 430 11.75 34.69 14.61
C ASN A 430 13.02 33.89 14.98
N TYR A 431 14.22 34.43 14.71
CA TYR A 431 15.48 33.77 15.03
C TYR A 431 15.71 33.64 16.54
N PHE A 432 16.20 32.47 16.96
CA PHE A 432 16.62 32.19 18.32
C PHE A 432 17.82 31.22 18.32
N GLU A 433 18.59 31.23 19.41
CA GLU A 433 19.64 30.24 19.68
C GLU A 433 19.17 29.36 20.85
N LEU A 434 19.40 28.05 20.77
CA LEU A 434 19.08 27.09 21.83
C LEU A 434 20.26 26.16 22.08
N ASP A 435 20.66 26.05 23.35
CA ASP A 435 21.61 25.03 23.78
C ASP A 435 21.02 23.63 23.78
N LYS A 436 19.70 23.48 23.99
CA LYS A 436 18.98 22.20 24.02
C LYS A 436 17.55 22.40 23.51
N PRO A 437 16.95 21.40 22.85
CA PRO A 437 15.52 21.43 22.52
C PRO A 437 14.68 21.48 23.81
N ASP A 438 13.63 22.31 23.84
CA ASP A 438 12.68 22.34 24.95
C ASP A 438 11.37 21.64 24.55
N PHE A 439 11.29 20.33 24.81
CA PHE A 439 10.12 19.53 24.48
C PHE A 439 9.03 19.63 25.55
N GLU A 440 7.78 19.72 25.11
CA GLU A 440 6.61 19.57 25.97
C GLU A 440 6.48 18.12 26.48
N PRO A 441 6.09 17.91 27.76
CA PRO A 441 5.97 16.57 28.33
C PRO A 441 4.90 15.72 27.62
N ILE A 442 5.03 14.40 27.70
CA ILE A 442 4.05 13.45 27.18
C ILE A 442 3.05 13.11 28.30
N ALA A 443 1.77 13.42 28.11
CA ALA A 443 0.70 13.13 29.08
C ALA A 443 -0.29 12.06 28.61
N ALA A 444 -0.28 11.70 27.33
CA ALA A 444 -1.05 10.56 26.82
C ALA A 444 -0.39 9.95 25.58
N ILE A 445 -0.83 8.73 25.26
CA ILE A 445 -0.47 7.99 24.06
C ILE A 445 -1.74 7.85 23.24
N GLY A 446 -1.74 8.37 22.02
CA GLY A 446 -2.84 8.29 21.07
C GLY A 446 -2.43 7.59 19.78
N ILE A 447 -3.27 6.72 19.26
CA ILE A 447 -3.17 6.21 17.89
C ILE A 447 -4.33 6.83 17.12
N GLU A 448 -4.02 7.80 16.26
CA GLU A 448 -4.95 8.36 15.28
C GLU A 448 -4.37 8.11 13.90
N ILE A 449 -5.03 7.24 13.13
CA ILE A 449 -4.56 6.77 11.82
C ILE A 449 -5.75 6.65 10.87
N TRP A 450 -5.45 6.83 9.58
CA TRP A 450 -6.32 6.40 8.48
C TRP A 450 -5.63 5.26 7.74
N THR A 451 -6.39 4.24 7.35
CA THR A 451 -5.86 3.08 6.64
C THR A 451 -6.86 2.50 5.65
N MET A 452 -6.35 2.07 4.49
CA MET A 452 -7.07 1.26 3.51
C MET A 452 -7.04 -0.22 3.85
N GLN A 453 -6.10 -0.68 4.68
CA GLN A 453 -5.91 -2.08 5.06
C GLN A 453 -6.41 -2.36 6.49
N GLU A 454 -6.93 -3.57 6.69
CA GLU A 454 -7.17 -4.17 8.01
C GLU A 454 -5.93 -4.98 8.44
N GLY A 455 -5.94 -5.57 9.64
CA GLY A 455 -4.85 -6.45 10.07
C GLY A 455 -3.61 -5.69 10.60
N ILE A 456 -3.77 -4.41 10.97
CA ILE A 456 -2.75 -3.67 11.70
C ILE A 456 -2.95 -3.95 13.18
N LEU A 457 -2.00 -4.65 13.80
CA LEU A 457 -2.01 -4.99 15.21
C LEU A 457 -0.95 -4.15 15.93
N PHE A 458 -1.33 -3.39 16.95
CA PHE A 458 -0.41 -2.67 17.84
C PHE A 458 -0.25 -3.42 19.16
N ASP A 459 0.99 -3.50 19.65
CA ASP A 459 1.35 -4.25 20.85
C ASP A 459 2.59 -3.63 21.54
N ASN A 460 2.87 -4.04 22.77
CA ASN A 460 4.10 -3.75 23.54
C ASN A 460 4.54 -2.27 23.54
N ILE A 461 3.58 -1.33 23.64
CA ILE A 461 3.83 0.11 23.69
C ILE A 461 4.50 0.48 25.02
N LEU A 462 5.69 1.09 24.96
CA LEU A 462 6.57 1.35 26.08
C LEU A 462 7.18 2.76 26.00
N ILE A 463 7.05 3.51 27.08
CA ILE A 463 7.86 4.72 27.33
C ILE A 463 8.84 4.40 28.47
N ALA A 464 10.14 4.46 28.21
CA ALA A 464 11.18 4.10 29.18
C ALA A 464 12.26 5.19 29.30
N LYS A 465 12.80 5.39 30.50
CA LYS A 465 13.91 6.33 30.77
C LYS A 465 15.31 5.74 30.51
N ASN A 466 15.39 4.56 29.88
CA ASN A 466 16.65 3.80 29.72
C ASN A 466 16.58 2.82 28.54
N GLU A 467 17.56 2.92 27.62
CA GLU A 467 17.74 2.03 26.46
C GLU A 467 17.82 0.55 26.83
N LYS A 468 18.38 0.22 28.01
CA LYS A 468 18.50 -1.17 28.48
C LYS A 468 17.14 -1.84 28.71
N VAL A 469 16.15 -1.08 29.20
CA VAL A 469 14.80 -1.61 29.48
C VAL A 469 14.07 -1.90 28.16
N ALA A 470 14.12 -0.95 27.22
CA ALA A 470 13.55 -1.12 25.88
C ALA A 470 14.19 -2.32 25.15
N LYS A 471 15.53 -2.44 25.23
CA LYS A 471 16.28 -3.59 24.70
C LYS A 471 15.83 -4.92 25.34
N SER A 472 15.74 -4.99 26.68
CA SER A 472 15.32 -6.24 27.34
C SER A 472 13.89 -6.63 27.00
N TYR A 473 12.96 -5.67 26.89
CA TYR A 473 11.60 -5.94 26.40
C TYR A 473 11.61 -6.51 24.98
N ARG A 474 12.35 -5.90 24.05
CA ARG A 474 12.50 -6.40 22.67
C ARG A 474 13.10 -7.81 22.63
N GLU A 475 14.12 -8.10 23.43
CA GLU A 475 14.77 -9.43 23.45
C GLU A 475 13.92 -10.52 24.13
N THR A 476 13.00 -10.15 25.04
CA THR A 476 12.22 -11.13 25.82
C THR A 476 10.77 -11.31 25.38
N LYS A 477 10.14 -10.28 24.80
CA LYS A 477 8.74 -10.30 24.35
C LYS A 477 8.64 -10.46 22.84
N TRP A 478 9.19 -9.49 22.12
CA TRP A 478 9.14 -9.47 20.67
C TRP A 478 9.94 -10.60 20.01
N LYS A 479 11.21 -10.78 20.39
CA LYS A 479 12.11 -11.66 19.64
C LYS A 479 11.61 -13.13 19.54
N PRO A 480 11.11 -13.78 20.61
CA PRO A 480 10.54 -15.12 20.50
C PRO A 480 9.31 -15.20 19.58
N LYS A 481 8.47 -14.15 19.57
CA LYS A 481 7.31 -14.01 18.67
C LYS A 481 7.77 -13.88 17.21
N PHE A 482 8.73 -12.99 16.94
CA PHE A 482 9.26 -12.74 15.60
C PHE A 482 9.92 -13.96 14.94
N GLU A 483 10.77 -14.72 15.66
CA GLU A 483 11.41 -15.90 15.05
C GLU A 483 10.35 -16.97 14.69
N VAL A 484 9.30 -17.15 15.49
CA VAL A 484 8.17 -18.07 15.18
C VAL A 484 7.35 -17.58 13.98
N GLU A 485 7.08 -16.27 13.87
CA GLU A 485 6.41 -15.69 12.70
C GLU A 485 7.23 -15.90 11.42
N LYS A 486 8.54 -15.70 11.51
CA LYS A 486 9.49 -15.81 10.41
C LYS A 486 9.69 -17.25 9.95
N GLU A 487 9.84 -18.21 10.87
CA GLU A 487 9.87 -19.65 10.55
C GLU A 487 8.56 -20.08 9.84
N ARG A 488 7.40 -19.58 10.31
CA ARG A 488 6.11 -19.86 9.67
C ARG A 488 6.02 -19.26 8.27
N GLN A 489 6.42 -17.99 8.10
CA GLN A 489 6.43 -17.35 6.77
C GLN A 489 7.37 -18.07 5.80
N GLN A 490 8.56 -18.49 6.25
CA GLN A 490 9.48 -19.26 5.42
C GLN A 490 8.88 -20.62 4.99
N ALA A 491 8.20 -21.32 5.90
CA ALA A 491 7.50 -22.56 5.56
C ALA A 491 6.31 -22.34 4.59
N GLU A 492 5.55 -21.25 4.76
CA GLU A 492 4.48 -20.85 3.83
C GLU A 492 5.04 -20.50 2.43
N GLU A 493 6.15 -19.77 2.37
CA GLU A 493 6.85 -19.41 1.13
C GLU A 493 7.45 -20.63 0.42
N GLU A 494 8.13 -21.52 1.14
CA GLU A 494 8.66 -22.79 0.61
C GLU A 494 7.55 -23.69 0.06
N ALA A 495 6.45 -23.84 0.80
CA ALA A 495 5.28 -24.60 0.34
C ALA A 495 4.68 -24.00 -0.94
N SER A 496 4.52 -22.67 -1.00
CA SER A 496 4.01 -21.98 -2.19
C SER A 496 4.96 -22.10 -3.40
N GLY A 497 6.28 -22.09 -3.16
CA GLY A 497 7.30 -22.30 -4.18
C GLY A 497 7.27 -23.73 -4.76
N LEU A 498 7.08 -24.73 -3.90
CA LEU A 498 6.90 -26.12 -4.31
C LEU A 498 5.61 -26.31 -5.14
N ASP A 499 4.50 -25.69 -4.75
CA ASP A 499 3.24 -25.71 -5.50
C ASP A 499 3.36 -24.98 -6.85
N PHE A 500 4.08 -23.85 -6.90
CA PHE A 500 4.39 -23.17 -8.15
C PHE A 500 5.21 -24.04 -9.11
N LEU A 501 6.26 -24.71 -8.60
CA LEU A 501 7.04 -25.68 -9.38
C LEU A 501 6.21 -26.88 -9.83
N ALA A 502 5.30 -27.39 -8.99
CA ALA A 502 4.37 -28.46 -9.36
C ALA A 502 3.38 -28.02 -10.46
N SER A 503 2.89 -26.77 -10.39
CA SER A 503 2.02 -26.15 -11.40
C SER A 503 2.75 -25.97 -12.75
N ILE A 504 4.00 -25.49 -12.74
CA ILE A 504 4.86 -25.43 -13.94
C ILE A 504 5.08 -26.84 -14.50
N LYS A 505 5.44 -27.82 -13.67
CA LYS A 505 5.62 -29.22 -14.09
C LYS A 505 4.35 -29.72 -14.80
N ARG A 506 3.17 -29.53 -14.22
CA ARG A 506 1.90 -29.96 -14.82
C ARG A 506 1.63 -29.26 -16.17
N LYS A 507 1.90 -27.95 -16.30
CA LYS A 507 1.76 -27.22 -17.57
C LYS A 507 2.71 -27.77 -18.64
N VAL A 508 3.99 -27.95 -18.32
CA VAL A 508 5.00 -28.48 -19.25
C VAL A 508 4.66 -29.89 -19.73
N PHE A 509 4.25 -30.79 -18.82
CA PHE A 509 3.84 -32.15 -19.20
C PHE A 509 2.58 -32.14 -20.07
N ASN A 510 1.57 -31.30 -19.77
CA ASN A 510 0.38 -31.17 -20.62
C ASN A 510 0.72 -30.69 -22.03
N SER A 511 1.62 -29.70 -22.18
CA SER A 511 2.08 -29.24 -23.49
C SER A 511 2.85 -30.32 -24.25
N LEU A 512 3.67 -31.14 -23.58
CA LEU A 512 4.35 -32.29 -24.20
C LEU A 512 3.37 -33.33 -24.73
N PHE A 513 2.30 -33.63 -23.98
CA PHE A 513 1.26 -34.56 -24.44
C PHE A 513 0.51 -33.99 -25.67
N GLN A 514 0.18 -32.70 -25.67
CA GLN A 514 -0.43 -32.04 -26.85
C GLN A 514 0.50 -32.06 -28.08
N ILE A 515 1.80 -31.82 -27.91
CA ILE A 515 2.80 -31.90 -28.99
C ILE A 515 2.89 -33.34 -29.53
N ALA A 516 2.76 -34.37 -28.68
CA ALA A 516 2.76 -35.77 -29.10
C ALA A 516 1.51 -36.19 -29.91
N ASP A 517 0.45 -35.38 -29.91
CA ASP A 517 -0.77 -35.59 -30.70
C ASP A 517 -0.75 -34.92 -32.09
N ILE A 518 0.31 -34.16 -32.43
CA ILE A 518 0.46 -33.53 -33.76
C ILE A 518 0.53 -34.62 -34.86
N PRO A 519 -0.26 -34.53 -35.95
CA PRO A 519 -0.33 -35.58 -36.99
C PRO A 519 1.01 -35.99 -37.60
N PHE A 520 1.95 -35.06 -37.72
CA PHE A 520 3.31 -35.29 -38.23
C PHE A 520 4.15 -36.24 -37.36
N LEU A 521 3.86 -36.34 -36.06
CA LEU A 521 4.58 -37.19 -35.10
C LEU A 521 3.90 -38.55 -34.85
N SER A 522 2.79 -38.83 -35.55
CA SER A 522 1.97 -40.03 -35.38
C SER A 522 2.75 -41.36 -35.39
N ASN A 523 3.76 -41.51 -36.25
CA ASN A 523 4.60 -42.72 -36.33
C ASN A 523 5.52 -42.93 -35.10
N TYR A 524 5.84 -41.86 -34.36
CA TYR A 524 6.71 -41.89 -33.17
C TYR A 524 5.94 -41.76 -31.86
N LYS A 525 4.64 -41.44 -31.93
CA LYS A 525 3.70 -41.28 -30.83
C LYS A 525 3.85 -42.31 -29.69
N PRO A 526 3.88 -43.64 -29.90
CA PRO A 526 4.01 -44.60 -28.80
C PRO A 526 5.36 -44.50 -28.06
N GLN A 527 6.45 -44.16 -28.74
CA GLN A 527 7.76 -43.98 -28.12
C GLN A 527 7.81 -42.66 -27.34
N ILE A 528 7.26 -41.59 -27.90
CA ILE A 528 7.16 -40.28 -27.25
C ILE A 528 6.32 -40.38 -25.97
N LEU A 529 5.16 -41.04 -26.01
CA LEU A 529 4.31 -41.25 -24.83
C LEU A 529 4.96 -42.14 -23.76
N ASP A 530 5.74 -43.18 -24.13
CA ASP A 530 6.47 -43.98 -23.14
C ASP A 530 7.57 -43.14 -22.47
N HIS A 531 8.33 -42.37 -23.24
CA HIS A 531 9.34 -41.46 -22.68
C HIS A 531 8.75 -40.38 -21.76
N ILE A 532 7.61 -39.78 -22.11
CA ILE A 532 6.93 -38.81 -21.23
C ILE A 532 6.43 -39.50 -19.94
N LYS A 533 5.78 -40.67 -20.04
CA LYS A 533 5.33 -41.45 -18.85
C LYS A 533 6.49 -41.92 -17.96
N LYS A 534 7.66 -42.18 -18.55
CA LYS A 534 8.88 -42.55 -17.83
C LYS A 534 9.53 -41.33 -17.15
N ALA A 535 9.51 -40.18 -17.82
CA ALA A 535 9.98 -38.90 -17.28
C ALA A 535 9.08 -38.35 -16.15
N GLU A 536 7.78 -38.65 -16.17
CA GLU A 536 6.84 -38.32 -15.08
C GLU A 536 7.20 -39.06 -13.78
N LYS A 537 7.59 -40.33 -13.90
CA LYS A 537 7.86 -41.25 -12.79
C LYS A 537 9.28 -41.16 -12.18
N GLN A 538 10.23 -40.48 -12.82
CA GLN A 538 11.62 -40.40 -12.34
C GLN A 538 12.20 -38.97 -12.43
N PRO A 539 12.25 -38.21 -11.31
CA PRO A 539 12.65 -36.80 -11.33
C PRO A 539 14.07 -36.56 -11.86
N ASN A 540 15.00 -37.48 -11.60
CA ASN A 540 16.39 -37.36 -12.03
C ASN A 540 16.58 -37.55 -13.55
N LEU A 541 15.62 -38.18 -14.24
CA LEU A 541 15.61 -38.28 -15.71
C LEU A 541 14.86 -37.12 -16.38
N THR A 542 13.92 -36.48 -15.67
CA THR A 542 12.99 -35.51 -16.28
C THR A 542 13.70 -34.35 -16.96
N MET A 543 14.72 -33.76 -16.32
CA MET A 543 15.52 -32.65 -16.87
C MET A 543 16.27 -33.05 -18.16
N GLY A 544 16.97 -34.19 -18.14
CA GLY A 544 17.72 -34.67 -19.30
C GLY A 544 16.83 -35.03 -20.50
N VAL A 545 15.65 -35.62 -20.23
CA VAL A 545 14.67 -35.93 -21.28
C VAL A 545 14.04 -34.65 -21.84
N LEU A 546 13.65 -33.68 -21.00
CA LEU A 546 13.11 -32.39 -21.45
C LEU A 546 14.06 -31.65 -22.42
N VAL A 547 15.33 -31.50 -22.03
CA VAL A 547 16.35 -30.85 -22.87
C VAL A 547 16.57 -31.61 -24.18
N SER A 548 16.61 -32.95 -24.13
CA SER A 548 16.76 -33.79 -25.32
C SER A 548 15.55 -33.68 -26.27
N THR A 549 14.32 -33.71 -25.76
CA THR A 549 13.10 -33.58 -26.56
C THR A 549 13.02 -32.20 -27.24
N VAL A 550 13.34 -31.12 -26.54
CA VAL A 550 13.39 -29.77 -27.13
C VAL A 550 14.46 -29.69 -28.23
N ALA A 551 15.65 -30.23 -28.00
CA ALA A 551 16.73 -30.25 -29.01
C ALA A 551 16.36 -31.06 -30.27
N ILE A 552 15.64 -32.18 -30.11
CA ILE A 552 15.13 -32.99 -31.23
C ILE A 552 14.07 -32.21 -32.02
N ILE A 553 13.11 -31.54 -31.35
CA ILE A 553 12.11 -30.71 -32.02
C ILE A 553 12.80 -29.57 -32.81
N LEU A 554 13.76 -28.88 -32.19
CA LEU A 554 14.49 -27.76 -32.79
C LEU A 554 15.33 -28.18 -34.01
N THR A 555 15.96 -29.36 -33.96
CA THR A 555 16.73 -29.91 -35.10
C THR A 555 15.85 -30.45 -36.23
N ILE A 556 14.64 -30.94 -35.94
CA ILE A 556 13.63 -31.27 -36.96
C ILE A 556 13.11 -29.99 -37.62
N PHE A 557 12.84 -28.94 -36.85
CA PHE A 557 12.39 -27.64 -37.35
C PHE A 557 13.43 -26.98 -38.27
N LEU A 558 14.71 -26.99 -37.87
CA LEU A 558 15.82 -26.53 -38.71
C LEU A 558 15.94 -27.33 -40.02
N LYS A 559 15.75 -28.65 -40.00
CA LYS A 559 15.76 -29.47 -41.22
C LYS A 559 14.59 -29.22 -42.16
N LEU A 560 13.42 -28.82 -41.63
CA LEU A 560 12.26 -28.43 -42.43
C LEU A 560 12.46 -27.06 -43.10
N ILE A 561 13.10 -26.10 -42.42
CA ILE A 561 13.38 -24.76 -42.97
C ILE A 561 14.47 -24.80 -44.06
N PHE A 562 15.52 -25.62 -43.89
CA PHE A 562 16.71 -25.56 -44.76
C PHE A 562 16.88 -26.74 -45.75
N GLY A 563 15.87 -27.59 -45.94
CA GLY A 563 16.00 -28.89 -46.65
C GLY A 563 15.37 -28.99 -48.06
N GLY A 564 15.87 -28.26 -49.07
CA GLY A 564 15.15 -28.02 -50.34
C GLY A 564 15.84 -28.24 -51.72
N LYS A 565 16.83 -29.14 -51.87
CA LYS A 565 17.34 -29.79 -53.13
C LYS A 565 17.87 -28.98 -54.37
N ASN A 566 19.14 -29.31 -54.71
CA ASN A 566 19.73 -29.68 -56.04
C ASN A 566 19.77 -28.70 -57.24
N GLN A 567 20.97 -28.44 -57.84
CA GLN A 567 21.51 -29.16 -59.05
C GLN A 567 22.93 -28.69 -59.54
N GLN A 568 23.78 -29.65 -59.94
CA GLN A 568 24.93 -29.66 -60.91
C GLN A 568 26.11 -28.64 -60.96
N CYS A 569 27.29 -29.17 -61.38
CA CYS A 569 28.60 -28.50 -61.50
C CYS A 569 28.85 -27.76 -62.84
N PRO A 570 29.94 -26.98 -62.93
CA PRO A 570 30.92 -27.25 -64.00
C PRO A 570 32.41 -27.32 -63.56
N ARG A 571 33.29 -27.47 -64.56
CA ARG A 571 34.64 -28.08 -64.55
C ARG A 571 35.51 -27.33 -65.58
N ILE A 572 36.79 -26.95 -65.39
CA ILE A 572 37.81 -27.28 -64.37
C ILE A 572 38.89 -26.16 -64.30
N GLU A 573 39.73 -26.09 -63.25
CA GLU A 573 41.19 -25.97 -63.41
C GLU A 573 41.98 -26.41 -62.16
N THR A 574 43.18 -26.96 -62.34
CA THR A 574 43.81 -27.87 -61.36
C THR A 574 45.24 -27.53 -60.95
N LYS A 575 45.46 -27.55 -59.63
CA LYS A 575 46.71 -27.92 -58.90
C LYS A 575 47.91 -26.93 -59.00
N PRO A 576 48.91 -27.03 -58.08
CA PRO A 576 49.01 -27.92 -56.91
C PRO A 576 49.28 -27.23 -55.55
N VAL A 577 48.91 -27.94 -54.47
CA VAL A 577 49.47 -27.81 -53.10
C VAL A 577 50.78 -28.63 -53.01
N PRO A 578 51.70 -28.39 -52.04
CA PRO A 578 51.68 -29.21 -50.81
C PRO A 578 51.90 -28.38 -49.50
N VAL A 579 51.30 -28.68 -48.33
CA VAL A 579 51.41 -29.88 -47.45
C VAL A 579 52.87 -30.00 -46.92
N VAL A 580 53.22 -30.18 -45.64
CA VAL A 580 52.83 -31.15 -44.58
C VAL A 580 53.09 -30.44 -43.21
N ALA A 581 52.10 -30.16 -42.36
CA ALA A 581 51.40 -30.99 -41.36
C ALA A 581 52.12 -31.14 -40.01
N GLU A 582 51.35 -30.97 -38.93
CA GLU A 582 51.66 -31.45 -37.58
C GLU A 582 51.47 -32.98 -37.53
N THR A 583 52.26 -33.66 -36.70
CA THR A 583 51.96 -35.02 -36.24
C THR A 583 51.44 -34.99 -34.82
N SER A 584 50.41 -35.80 -34.57
CA SER A 584 49.78 -36.03 -33.28
C SER A 584 50.72 -36.69 -32.26
N ASP A 585 50.39 -36.63 -30.96
CA ASP A 585 49.74 -37.80 -30.33
C ASP A 585 49.13 -37.50 -28.96
N ASP A 586 48.31 -38.46 -28.53
CA ASP A 586 47.30 -38.44 -27.47
C ASP A 586 47.85 -38.88 -26.09
N GLN A 587 46.97 -38.75 -25.08
CA GLN A 587 46.83 -39.56 -23.85
C GLN A 587 47.09 -38.88 -22.49
N GLY A 588 46.18 -39.16 -21.53
CA GLY A 588 46.65 -39.60 -20.20
C GLY A 588 46.09 -38.96 -18.91
N ARG A 589 44.77 -39.06 -18.69
CA ARG A 589 44.10 -39.58 -17.47
C ARG A 589 44.55 -39.26 -16.00
N ASP A 590 43.50 -39.18 -15.15
CA ASP A 590 43.41 -39.57 -13.72
C ASP A 590 44.01 -38.69 -12.59
N GLY A 591 43.33 -38.66 -11.42
CA GLY A 591 44.02 -38.64 -10.12
C GLY A 591 43.66 -37.59 -9.04
N GLU A 592 42.60 -37.85 -8.26
CA GLU A 592 42.43 -37.59 -6.80
C GLU A 592 43.14 -36.43 -6.00
N LYS A 593 42.29 -35.66 -5.29
CA LYS A 593 42.36 -35.27 -3.84
C LYS A 593 43.33 -34.20 -3.25
N VAL A 594 42.73 -33.47 -2.29
CA VAL A 594 43.26 -32.99 -0.98
C VAL A 594 43.79 -31.54 -0.81
N GLU A 595 43.15 -30.87 0.16
CA GLU A 595 43.54 -29.77 1.08
C GLU A 595 43.93 -28.33 0.68
N LYS A 596 43.26 -27.43 1.42
CA LYS A 596 43.63 -26.08 1.92
C LYS A 596 45.11 -25.68 1.85
N ALA A 597 45.34 -24.41 1.51
CA ALA A 597 46.10 -23.47 2.35
C ALA A 597 45.82 -21.99 1.99
N GLU A 598 46.07 -21.09 2.93
CA GLU A 598 45.98 -19.62 2.81
C GLU A 598 47.29 -19.02 2.23
N LYS A 599 47.23 -17.86 1.55
CA LYS A 599 47.86 -16.57 1.97
C LYS A 599 48.11 -15.55 0.84
N ASN A 600 47.68 -14.32 1.11
CA ASN A 600 48.38 -13.02 1.12
C ASN A 600 49.42 -12.58 0.04
N GLU A 601 49.58 -11.25 0.04
CA GLU A 601 50.62 -10.40 -0.60
C GLU A 601 50.39 -10.11 -2.10
N ALA A 602 50.26 -8.86 -2.59
CA ALA A 602 50.71 -7.52 -2.20
C ALA A 602 52.19 -7.18 -2.55
N ALA A 603 52.38 -6.66 -3.76
CA ALA A 603 53.51 -5.81 -4.21
C ALA A 603 53.01 -5.01 -5.43
N ALA A 604 53.10 -3.68 -5.53
CA ALA A 604 54.30 -2.86 -5.75
C ALA A 604 55.02 -3.17 -7.10
N ALA A 605 55.57 -2.23 -7.89
CA ALA A 605 55.40 -0.78 -7.98
C ALA A 605 56.05 -0.27 -9.29
N ALA A 606 55.52 0.83 -9.85
CA ALA A 606 56.10 1.76 -10.84
C ALA A 606 57.43 1.46 -11.58
N ARG A 607 57.43 1.62 -12.92
CA ARG A 607 58.33 2.63 -13.57
C ARG A 607 57.99 3.02 -15.01
N ARG A 608 57.93 4.35 -15.20
CA ARG A 608 58.09 5.18 -16.41
C ARG A 608 58.71 4.53 -17.66
N ARG A 609 58.17 4.88 -18.83
CA ARG A 609 58.94 5.49 -19.95
C ARG A 609 58.12 6.60 -20.63
N ARG A 610 58.81 7.61 -21.16
CA ARG A 610 58.29 8.85 -21.77
C ARG A 610 59.09 9.11 -23.05
N ARG A 611 58.40 9.36 -24.16
CA ARG A 611 58.77 10.22 -25.31
C ARG A 611 57.55 10.31 -26.23
N GLU A 612 57.09 11.53 -26.53
CA GLU A 612 57.38 12.27 -27.78
C GLU A 612 56.88 11.47 -29.00
N THR A 613 55.94 11.95 -29.81
CA THR A 613 55.60 13.35 -30.13
C THR A 613 54.19 13.78 -29.74
#